data_AF-A0A9E2AK23-F1
#
_entry.id   AF-A0A9E2AK23-F1
#
_cell.length_a   1.000
_cell.length_b   1.000
_cell.length_c   1.000
_cell.angle_alpha   90.00
_cell.angle_beta   90.00
_cell.angle_gamma   90.00
#
_symmetry.space_group_name_H-M   'P 1'
#
loop_
_entity.id
_entity.type
_entity.pdbx_description
1 polymer ?
#
loop_
_entity_poly.entity_id
_entity_poly.type
_entity_poly.pdbx_seq_one_letter_code
_entity_poly.pdbx_strand_id
1 'polypeptide(L)'
;YNMREKVNRYFLDTYYDIDRDSIDLLEGRYLIKSGYRTEYLKLIRYLRNNDLSSEEHYAYIKSKIDVESFTDFIITQIFVNNRDAGGNVKYWRVQDETSKWRWILYDTDFGFGLHNPKGYRENALEFFTEANGPKYPNPPWSTIWLRSLLKNEDFRNHFINRFQDHLNTTFRTDRMLKHLYSMVDLYDPEISRHLKKWNLSKKRRDLHLAIMERFALRRPDYMYNDLSEYFDLGDLLKVVIAPHDNGDLVLNQHLDIVEPFEGRYFQKTKIRLQAYPYYGFRFSHWEGLPEHITQHNIVVSLEKYDSLSIRPVFEPYTHSITGRVIFNEINAYSQDIGDWVEIFNTSNEIVDIGNWIITDLRNEYHLPNMFINPGEYVVVCQDTTLFRKKFGSTDFNIVGNLPFGINKRKEYIALYDADGASVDSLSYDIEPIDSSFTLNLLLPHLDNSDIENWEIRPGLGTPNAENPYVLESRIREKQMMWMRSGSVIGFVFILLFMLLFHKRLEKL
;
A
#
# COMPACT_ATOMS: atom_id res chain seq x y z
N TYR A 1 -30.84 -2.95 25.24
CA TYR A 1 -29.67 -2.16 25.65
C TYR A 1 -28.61 -2.35 24.60
N ASN A 2 -27.90 -1.28 24.27
CA ASN A 2 -26.76 -1.33 23.36
C ASN A 2 -25.50 -1.13 24.23
N MET A 3 -24.74 -2.20 24.47
CA MET A 3 -23.44 -2.06 25.12
C MET A 3 -22.52 -1.41 24.10
N ARG A 4 -21.98 -0.24 24.46
CA ARG A 4 -21.08 0.52 23.61
C ARG A 4 -19.78 0.71 24.33
N GLU A 5 -18.70 0.71 23.56
CA GLU A 5 -17.40 1.07 24.07
C GLU A 5 -17.42 2.51 24.61
N LYS A 6 -16.82 2.73 25.78
CA LYS A 6 -16.79 4.05 26.40
C LYS A 6 -15.61 4.84 25.86
N VAL A 7 -15.90 5.83 25.01
CA VAL A 7 -14.87 6.76 24.48
C VAL A 7 -14.27 7.61 25.62
N ASN A 8 -13.12 7.17 26.12
CA ASN A 8 -12.30 7.78 27.16
C ASN A 8 -10.80 7.55 26.85
N ARG A 9 -9.90 7.84 27.80
CA ARG A 9 -8.46 7.62 27.59
C ARG A 9 -8.05 6.17 27.31
N TYR A 10 -8.77 5.19 27.85
CA TYR A 10 -8.50 3.76 27.64
C TYR A 10 -8.93 3.29 26.25
N PHE A 11 -10.00 3.87 25.70
CA PHE A 11 -10.35 3.68 24.29
C PHE A 11 -9.17 4.07 23.39
N LEU A 12 -8.56 5.24 23.63
CA LEU A 12 -7.45 5.71 22.82
C LEU A 12 -6.19 4.84 22.98
N ASP A 13 -5.86 4.45 24.22
CA ASP A 13 -4.80 3.48 24.57
C ASP A 13 -4.92 2.13 23.85
N THR A 14 -6.16 1.71 23.53
CA THR A 14 -6.44 0.40 22.92
C THR A 14 -6.24 0.42 21.41
N TYR A 15 -6.61 1.54 20.74
CA TYR A 15 -6.58 1.64 19.28
C TYR A 15 -5.38 2.43 18.73
N TYR A 16 -4.67 3.15 19.59
CA TYR A 16 -3.49 3.92 19.22
C TYR A 16 -2.35 3.56 20.16
N ASP A 17 -1.14 3.42 19.60
CA ASP A 17 0.08 3.20 20.36
C ASP A 17 0.51 4.52 21.03
N ILE A 18 -0.17 4.87 22.13
CA ILE A 18 0.00 6.12 22.86
C ILE A 18 -0.02 5.89 24.37
N ASP A 19 0.60 6.79 25.13
CA ASP A 19 0.40 6.84 26.57
C ASP A 19 -0.91 7.57 26.93
N ARG A 20 -1.86 6.82 27.48
CA ARG A 20 -3.18 7.32 27.91
C ARG A 20 -3.15 8.43 28.96
N ASP A 21 -2.05 8.57 29.71
CA ASP A 21 -1.90 9.62 30.73
C ASP A 21 -1.33 10.92 30.12
N SER A 22 -0.82 10.85 28.87
CA SER A 22 -0.22 11.94 28.12
C SER A 22 -1.10 12.42 26.97
N ILE A 23 -2.41 12.57 27.20
CA ILE A 23 -3.39 13.04 26.20
C ILE A 23 -4.21 14.24 26.68
N ASP A 24 -4.66 15.05 25.73
CA ASP A 24 -5.78 15.98 25.93
C ASP A 24 -7.02 15.39 25.28
N LEU A 25 -8.10 15.20 26.05
CA LEU A 25 -9.40 14.70 25.55
C LEU A 25 -10.52 15.63 26.02
N LEU A 26 -11.25 16.18 25.05
CA LEU A 26 -12.29 17.17 25.27
C LEU A 26 -13.62 16.69 24.70
N GLU A 27 -14.72 17.13 25.31
CA GLU A 27 -16.10 16.82 24.93
C GLU A 27 -16.93 18.11 24.83
N GLY A 28 -17.83 18.18 23.84
CA GLY A 28 -18.72 19.32 23.62
C GLY A 28 -17.97 20.66 23.60
N ARG A 29 -18.45 21.63 24.39
CA ARG A 29 -17.82 22.96 24.50
C ARG A 29 -16.67 22.97 25.50
N TYR A 30 -15.53 22.42 25.12
CA TYR A 30 -14.28 22.45 25.90
C TYR A 30 -14.35 21.76 27.27
N LEU A 31 -15.26 20.81 27.47
CA LEU A 31 -15.33 20.03 28.71
C LEU A 31 -14.15 19.08 28.75
N ILE A 32 -13.36 19.15 29.82
CA ILE A 32 -12.17 18.31 29.99
C ILE A 32 -12.60 16.92 30.44
N LYS A 33 -12.19 15.89 29.69
CA LYS A 33 -12.28 14.48 30.12
C LYS A 33 -10.92 13.92 30.53
N SER A 34 -9.83 14.42 29.92
CA SER A 34 -8.45 14.15 30.30
C SER A 34 -7.56 15.31 29.84
N GLY A 35 -6.44 15.56 30.54
CA GLY A 35 -5.45 16.57 30.16
C GLY A 35 -5.96 18.01 30.24
N TYR A 36 -5.59 18.82 29.25
CA TYR A 36 -5.77 20.26 29.22
C TYR A 36 -6.50 20.75 27.97
N ARG A 37 -7.19 21.89 28.10
CA ARG A 37 -7.87 22.55 26.96
C ARG A 37 -7.09 23.71 26.34
N THR A 38 -5.92 24.03 26.90
CA THR A 38 -5.17 25.26 26.58
C THR A 38 -4.80 25.34 25.11
N GLU A 39 -4.21 24.28 24.54
CA GLU A 39 -3.82 24.25 23.13
C GLU A 39 -5.01 24.36 22.19
N TYR A 40 -6.12 23.67 22.50
CA TYR A 40 -7.33 23.79 21.68
C TYR A 40 -7.90 25.22 21.70
N LEU A 41 -7.93 25.88 22.87
CA LEU A 41 -8.41 27.26 22.97
C LEU A 41 -7.51 28.25 22.22
N LYS A 42 -6.20 27.99 22.11
CA LYS A 42 -5.31 28.77 21.24
C LYS A 42 -5.74 28.65 19.78
N LEU A 43 -6.05 27.44 19.31
CA LEU A 43 -6.53 27.23 17.93
C LEU A 43 -7.87 27.93 17.67
N ILE A 44 -8.84 27.81 18.58
CA ILE A 44 -10.12 28.52 18.45
C ILE A 44 -9.92 30.05 18.40
N ARG A 45 -9.00 30.59 19.20
CA ARG A 45 -8.65 32.02 19.13
C ARG A 45 -8.01 32.36 17.78
N TYR A 46 -7.12 31.51 17.29
CA TYR A 46 -6.47 31.69 16.00
C TYR A 46 -7.50 31.74 14.86
N LEU A 47 -8.46 30.79 14.81
CA LEU A 47 -9.54 30.76 13.81
C LEU A 47 -10.44 32.00 13.81
N ARG A 48 -10.57 32.67 14.97
CA ARG A 48 -11.40 33.89 15.10
C ARG A 48 -10.68 35.14 14.62
N ASN A 49 -9.35 35.12 14.68
CA ASN A 49 -8.52 36.31 14.46
C ASN A 49 -7.77 36.28 13.12
N ASN A 50 -7.76 35.14 12.42
CA ASN A 50 -7.04 34.97 11.15
C ASN A 50 -7.98 34.39 10.09
N ASP A 51 -7.78 34.80 8.84
CA ASP A 51 -8.58 34.32 7.72
C ASP A 51 -7.91 33.14 7.01
N LEU A 52 -8.55 31.96 7.02
CA LEU A 52 -7.96 30.76 6.44
C LEU A 52 -8.03 30.72 4.91
N SER A 53 -8.59 31.73 4.26
CA SER A 53 -8.39 31.91 2.81
C SER A 53 -6.89 32.10 2.48
N SER A 54 -6.09 32.59 3.44
CA SER A 54 -4.62 32.66 3.35
C SER A 54 -3.97 31.29 3.50
N GLU A 55 -3.08 30.94 2.57
CA GLU A 55 -2.28 29.71 2.57
C GLU A 55 -1.44 29.58 3.85
N GLU A 56 -0.83 30.67 4.33
CA GLU A 56 -0.02 30.67 5.56
C GLU A 56 -0.84 30.23 6.78
N HIS A 57 -2.03 30.84 6.95
CA HIS A 57 -2.90 30.55 8.08
C HIS A 57 -3.50 29.15 8.01
N TYR A 58 -3.85 28.70 6.80
CA TYR A 58 -4.32 27.34 6.58
C TYR A 58 -3.21 26.31 6.85
N ALA A 59 -1.98 26.54 6.36
CA ALA A 59 -0.84 25.67 6.61
C ALA A 59 -0.54 25.54 8.12
N TYR A 60 -0.62 26.64 8.87
CA TYR A 60 -0.52 26.60 10.32
C TYR A 60 -1.60 25.71 10.94
N ILE A 61 -2.88 25.88 10.57
CA ILE A 61 -3.97 25.04 11.10
C ILE A 61 -3.79 23.56 10.71
N LYS A 62 -3.43 23.27 9.46
CA LYS A 62 -3.14 21.91 8.96
C LYS A 62 -1.98 21.23 9.69
N SER A 63 -1.04 22.00 10.24
CA SER A 63 0.02 21.47 11.11
C SER A 63 -0.49 21.06 12.50
N LYS A 64 -1.64 21.59 12.94
CA LYS A 64 -2.18 21.40 14.29
C LYS A 64 -3.39 20.47 14.36
N ILE A 65 -4.01 20.17 13.23
CA ILE A 65 -5.15 19.26 13.15
C ILE A 65 -4.91 18.18 12.11
N ASP A 66 -5.50 17.03 12.35
CA ASP A 66 -5.61 15.96 11.37
C ASP A 66 -6.82 16.30 10.48
N VAL A 67 -6.53 16.88 9.31
CA VAL A 67 -7.54 17.38 8.39
C VAL A 67 -8.43 16.25 7.90
N GLU A 68 -7.87 15.07 7.64
CA GLU A 68 -8.62 13.89 7.21
C GLU A 68 -9.59 13.42 8.29
N SER A 69 -9.12 13.31 9.53
CA SER A 69 -9.97 12.97 10.68
C SER A 69 -11.15 13.94 10.84
N PHE A 70 -10.91 15.25 10.67
CA PHE A 70 -11.98 16.24 10.73
C PHE A 70 -12.96 16.12 9.57
N THR A 71 -12.45 15.99 8.35
CA THR A 71 -13.24 15.91 7.11
C THR A 71 -14.18 14.71 7.15
N ASP A 72 -13.68 13.51 7.47
CA ASP A 72 -14.50 12.30 7.54
C ASP A 72 -15.54 12.37 8.67
N PHE A 73 -15.16 12.95 9.82
CA PHE A 73 -16.08 13.20 10.93
C PHE A 73 -17.24 14.09 10.50
N ILE A 74 -16.97 15.24 9.89
CA ILE A 74 -18.01 16.22 9.58
C ILE A 74 -18.86 15.79 8.37
N ILE A 75 -18.26 15.14 7.37
CA ILE A 75 -18.99 14.49 6.27
C ILE A 75 -19.99 13.48 6.83
N THR A 76 -19.56 12.63 7.76
CA THR A 76 -20.44 11.63 8.37
C THR A 76 -21.60 12.30 9.11
N GLN A 77 -21.35 13.33 9.93
CA GLN A 77 -22.40 14.05 10.66
C GLN A 77 -23.42 14.72 9.71
N ILE A 78 -22.94 15.32 8.61
CA ILE A 78 -23.78 15.92 7.57
C ILE A 78 -24.62 14.85 6.87
N PHE A 79 -23.99 13.76 6.42
CA PHE A 79 -24.65 12.71 5.67
C PHE A 79 -25.78 12.07 6.47
N VAL A 80 -25.50 11.65 7.72
CA VAL A 80 -26.52 11.01 8.58
C VAL A 80 -27.57 12.01 9.10
N ASN A 81 -27.40 13.31 8.82
CA ASN A 81 -28.23 14.41 9.30
C ASN A 81 -28.35 14.42 10.84
N ASN A 82 -27.21 14.33 11.53
CA ASN A 82 -27.21 14.36 12.99
C ASN A 82 -27.37 15.81 13.49
N ARG A 83 -28.62 16.22 13.69
CA ARG A 83 -28.95 17.57 14.19
C ARG A 83 -28.53 17.81 15.64
N ASP A 84 -28.01 16.80 16.37
CA ASP A 84 -27.50 16.94 17.75
C ASP A 84 -25.95 17.06 17.81
N ALA A 85 -25.27 17.03 16.67
CA ALA A 85 -23.81 17.02 16.61
C ALA A 85 -23.14 18.27 17.21
N GLY A 86 -23.86 19.39 17.36
CA GLY A 86 -23.28 20.61 17.96
C GLY A 86 -23.01 20.50 19.47
N GLY A 87 -23.56 19.49 20.15
CA GLY A 87 -23.14 19.06 21.50
C GLY A 87 -22.32 17.77 21.48
N ASN A 88 -22.64 16.87 20.55
CA ASN A 88 -22.08 15.52 20.47
C ASN A 88 -20.77 15.48 19.68
N VAL A 89 -19.76 16.22 20.16
CA VAL A 89 -18.41 16.25 19.59
C VAL A 89 -17.33 15.92 20.63
N LYS A 90 -16.38 15.07 20.25
CA LYS A 90 -15.21 14.68 21.05
C LYS A 90 -13.99 14.86 20.20
N TYR A 91 -12.93 15.34 20.81
CA TYR A 91 -11.68 15.62 20.11
C TYR A 91 -10.50 15.49 21.05
N TRP A 92 -9.39 15.02 20.51
CA TRP A 92 -8.23 14.62 21.28
C TRP A 92 -6.92 14.88 20.57
N ARG A 93 -5.83 14.91 21.34
CA ARG A 93 -4.45 14.84 20.86
C ARG A 93 -3.54 14.19 21.89
N VAL A 94 -2.36 13.75 21.49
CA VAL A 94 -1.26 13.45 22.44
C VAL A 94 -0.64 14.78 22.91
N GLN A 95 -0.15 14.82 24.15
CA GLN A 95 0.57 15.96 24.72
C GLN A 95 2.00 16.05 24.18
N ASP A 96 2.12 16.13 22.86
CA ASP A 96 3.35 16.31 22.12
C ASP A 96 3.20 17.52 21.17
N GLU A 97 4.30 18.22 20.87
CA GLU A 97 4.29 19.45 20.07
C GLU A 97 3.96 19.21 18.59
N THR A 98 4.26 18.01 18.09
CA THR A 98 3.98 17.59 16.71
C THR A 98 2.62 16.91 16.58
N SER A 99 1.98 16.56 17.70
CA SER A 99 0.67 15.90 17.70
C SER A 99 -0.45 16.80 17.20
N LYS A 100 -1.32 16.20 16.39
CA LYS A 100 -2.47 16.85 15.77
C LYS A 100 -3.77 16.52 16.52
N TRP A 101 -4.69 17.48 16.55
CA TRP A 101 -6.04 17.25 17.04
C TRP A 101 -6.84 16.37 16.06
N ARG A 102 -7.57 15.40 16.61
CA ARG A 102 -8.43 14.45 15.90
C ARG A 102 -9.84 14.47 16.48
N TRP A 103 -10.83 14.12 15.68
CA TRP A 103 -12.24 14.07 16.08
C TRP A 103 -12.69 12.63 16.23
N ILE A 104 -13.56 12.39 17.21
CA ILE A 104 -14.14 11.08 17.48
C ILE A 104 -15.64 11.17 17.19
N LEU A 105 -16.12 10.35 16.27
CA LEU A 105 -17.53 10.17 16.02
C LEU A 105 -18.17 9.44 17.21
N TYR A 106 -19.17 10.06 17.83
CA TYR A 106 -20.01 9.40 18.83
C TYR A 106 -21.40 10.04 18.82
N ASP A 107 -22.35 9.30 19.39
CA ASP A 107 -23.74 9.72 19.58
C ASP A 107 -24.45 10.24 18.32
N THR A 108 -24.69 9.29 17.41
CA THR A 108 -25.30 9.49 16.09
C THR A 108 -26.73 8.96 15.99
N ASP A 109 -27.38 8.66 17.12
CA ASP A 109 -28.73 8.10 17.16
C ASP A 109 -29.80 9.06 16.62
N PHE A 110 -29.59 10.38 16.73
CA PHE A 110 -30.43 11.41 16.11
C PHE A 110 -30.40 11.43 14.58
N GLY A 111 -29.45 10.73 13.97
CA GLY A 111 -29.35 10.60 12.52
C GLY A 111 -30.42 9.67 11.90
N PHE A 112 -30.30 9.43 10.59
CA PHE A 112 -31.12 8.46 9.84
C PHE A 112 -32.65 8.65 9.96
N GLY A 113 -33.09 9.87 10.28
CA GLY A 113 -34.51 10.24 10.32
C GLY A 113 -35.25 9.85 11.60
N LEU A 114 -34.56 9.63 12.73
CA LEU A 114 -35.16 9.23 14.02
C LEU A 114 -36.37 10.11 14.42
N HIS A 115 -36.19 11.43 14.36
CA HIS A 115 -37.21 12.41 14.77
C HIS A 115 -37.97 13.05 13.61
N ASN A 116 -37.48 12.88 12.38
CA ASN A 116 -38.14 13.36 11.16
C ASN A 116 -38.06 12.28 10.06
N PRO A 117 -39.18 11.60 9.71
CA PRO A 117 -39.23 10.63 8.62
C PRO A 117 -38.86 11.18 7.23
N LYS A 118 -38.81 12.50 7.07
CA LYS A 118 -38.37 13.21 5.85
C LYS A 118 -36.98 13.84 6.01
N GLY A 119 -36.25 13.54 7.09
CA GLY A 119 -34.93 14.08 7.38
C GLY A 119 -33.88 13.82 6.30
N TYR A 120 -34.12 12.84 5.40
CA TYR A 120 -33.27 12.59 4.25
C TYR A 120 -33.22 13.75 3.24
N ARG A 121 -34.22 14.65 3.25
CA ARG A 121 -34.34 15.81 2.34
C ARG A 121 -33.74 17.09 2.90
N GLU A 122 -33.38 17.09 4.17
CA GLU A 122 -32.99 18.33 4.83
C GLU A 122 -31.55 18.69 4.44
N ASN A 123 -31.33 19.96 4.10
CA ASN A 123 -30.00 20.48 3.84
C ASN A 123 -29.21 20.55 5.16
N ALA A 124 -28.42 19.50 5.41
CA ALA A 124 -27.57 19.43 6.60
C ALA A 124 -26.28 20.22 6.39
N LEU A 125 -25.81 20.37 5.14
CA LEU A 125 -24.62 21.15 4.85
C LEU A 125 -24.80 22.60 5.30
N GLU A 126 -25.90 23.25 4.90
CA GLU A 126 -26.27 24.60 5.33
C GLU A 126 -26.31 24.72 6.85
N PHE A 127 -26.92 23.73 7.53
CA PHE A 127 -26.94 23.68 8.98
C PHE A 127 -25.54 23.62 9.58
N PHE A 128 -24.67 22.71 9.12
CA PHE A 128 -23.31 22.59 9.66
C PHE A 128 -22.39 23.77 9.31
N THR A 129 -22.80 24.65 8.39
CA THR A 129 -22.09 25.88 8.04
C THR A 129 -22.71 27.15 8.62
N GLU A 130 -23.86 27.07 9.30
CA GLU A 130 -24.58 28.24 9.80
C GLU A 130 -23.75 29.01 10.84
N ALA A 131 -23.54 30.31 10.59
CA ALA A 131 -22.65 31.15 11.38
C ALA A 131 -23.28 31.60 12.70
N ASN A 132 -24.61 31.78 12.73
CA ASN A 132 -25.35 32.41 13.82
C ASN A 132 -26.53 31.55 14.32
N GLY A 133 -26.32 30.24 14.43
CA GLY A 133 -27.35 29.34 14.93
C GLY A 133 -27.69 29.53 16.42
N PRO A 134 -28.78 28.90 16.89
CA PRO A 134 -29.25 29.03 18.27
C PRO A 134 -28.24 28.46 19.28
N LYS A 135 -28.43 28.73 20.58
CA LYS A 135 -27.59 28.18 21.67
C LYS A 135 -27.41 26.66 21.57
N TYR A 136 -28.45 25.98 21.09
CA TYR A 136 -28.49 24.56 20.77
C TYR A 136 -29.58 24.37 19.70
N PRO A 137 -29.43 23.44 18.74
CA PRO A 137 -28.35 22.46 18.63
C PRO A 137 -27.08 22.94 17.93
N ASN A 138 -27.06 24.14 17.34
CA ASN A 138 -25.96 24.56 16.47
C ASN A 138 -25.42 25.97 16.77
N PRO A 139 -24.79 26.17 17.93
CA PRO A 139 -24.21 27.46 18.31
C PRO A 139 -23.01 27.85 17.43
N PRO A 140 -22.65 29.14 17.31
CA PRO A 140 -21.54 29.61 16.44
C PRO A 140 -20.17 28.95 16.68
N TRP A 141 -19.95 28.36 17.85
CA TRP A 141 -18.70 27.66 18.17
C TRP A 141 -18.66 26.23 17.64
N SER A 142 -19.79 25.58 17.35
CA SER A 142 -19.81 24.20 16.83
C SER A 142 -19.51 24.16 15.34
N THR A 143 -19.92 25.18 14.58
CA THR A 143 -19.68 25.27 13.12
C THR A 143 -18.36 25.94 12.74
N ILE A 144 -17.63 26.51 13.71
CA ILE A 144 -16.45 27.36 13.43
C ILE A 144 -15.36 26.68 12.62
N TRP A 145 -15.12 25.39 12.85
CA TRP A 145 -14.10 24.65 12.11
C TRP A 145 -14.46 24.54 10.63
N LEU A 146 -15.64 24.00 10.32
CA LEU A 146 -16.05 23.79 8.93
C LEU A 146 -16.14 25.12 8.18
N ARG A 147 -16.79 26.13 8.76
CA ARG A 147 -16.95 27.44 8.10
C ARG A 147 -15.62 28.17 7.88
N SER A 148 -14.64 28.00 8.79
CA SER A 148 -13.32 28.61 8.62
C SER A 148 -12.50 27.86 7.58
N LEU A 149 -12.49 26.53 7.62
CA LEU A 149 -11.72 25.70 6.68
C LEU A 149 -12.24 25.81 5.25
N LEU A 150 -13.57 25.86 5.04
CA LEU A 150 -14.18 26.01 3.70
C LEU A 150 -13.85 27.34 2.99
N LYS A 151 -13.26 28.32 3.69
CA LYS A 151 -12.75 29.54 3.05
C LYS A 151 -11.48 29.29 2.23
N ASN A 152 -10.70 28.26 2.59
CA ASN A 152 -9.51 27.86 1.85
C ASN A 152 -9.92 27.01 0.63
N GLU A 153 -9.40 27.34 -0.54
CA GLU A 153 -9.74 26.64 -1.78
C GLU A 153 -9.26 25.17 -1.77
N ASP A 154 -8.07 24.90 -1.24
CA ASP A 154 -7.54 23.53 -1.16
C ASP A 154 -8.38 22.66 -0.25
N PHE A 155 -8.72 23.16 0.95
CA PHE A 155 -9.62 22.43 1.85
C PHE A 155 -11.00 22.23 1.23
N ARG A 156 -11.56 23.25 0.58
CA ARG A 156 -12.88 23.16 -0.05
C ARG A 156 -12.89 22.07 -1.12
N ASN A 157 -11.91 22.07 -2.03
CA ASN A 157 -11.78 21.07 -3.08
C ASN A 157 -11.59 19.66 -2.50
N HIS A 158 -10.74 19.54 -1.47
CA HIS A 158 -10.54 18.29 -0.75
C HIS A 158 -11.84 17.78 -0.09
N PHE A 159 -12.56 18.65 0.63
CA PHE A 159 -13.84 18.34 1.29
C PHE A 159 -14.88 17.83 0.28
N ILE A 160 -15.02 18.53 -0.86
CA ILE A 160 -15.96 18.16 -1.92
C ILE A 160 -15.60 16.80 -2.52
N ASN A 161 -14.33 16.57 -2.86
CA ASN A 161 -13.88 15.28 -3.41
C ASN A 161 -14.07 14.14 -2.41
N ARG A 162 -13.66 14.35 -1.14
CA ARG A 162 -13.81 13.34 -0.10
C ARG A 162 -15.28 12.99 0.18
N PHE A 163 -16.18 13.99 0.10
CA PHE A 163 -17.62 13.74 0.22
C PHE A 163 -18.14 12.89 -0.94
N GLN A 164 -17.76 13.22 -2.18
CA GLN A 164 -18.13 12.43 -3.36
C GLN A 164 -17.56 11.02 -3.30
N ASP A 165 -16.32 10.83 -2.84
CA ASP A 165 -15.72 9.51 -2.64
C ASP A 165 -16.57 8.67 -1.68
N HIS A 166 -17.00 9.24 -0.54
CA HIS A 166 -17.91 8.55 0.37
C HIS A 166 -19.29 8.27 -0.25
N LEU A 167 -19.85 9.16 -1.06
CA LEU A 167 -21.13 8.92 -1.75
C LEU A 167 -21.02 7.80 -2.79
N ASN A 168 -19.86 7.64 -3.42
CA ASN A 168 -19.57 6.55 -4.35
C ASN A 168 -19.20 5.23 -3.66
N THR A 169 -18.85 5.25 -2.37
CA THR A 169 -18.35 4.07 -1.64
C THR A 169 -19.11 3.81 -0.34
N THR A 170 -18.75 4.47 0.76
CA THR A 170 -19.26 4.24 2.12
C THR A 170 -20.78 4.40 2.21
N PHE A 171 -21.30 5.43 1.55
CA PHE A 171 -22.71 5.82 1.56
C PHE A 171 -23.46 5.39 0.29
N ARG A 172 -22.93 4.39 -0.43
CA ARG A 172 -23.66 3.78 -1.53
C ARG A 172 -24.88 3.05 -0.98
N THR A 173 -26.02 3.24 -1.65
CA THR A 173 -27.34 2.75 -1.19
C THR A 173 -27.34 1.25 -0.87
N ASP A 174 -26.81 0.43 -1.77
CA ASP A 174 -26.72 -1.02 -1.60
C ASP A 174 -25.85 -1.42 -0.40
N ARG A 175 -24.71 -0.75 -0.19
CA ARG A 175 -23.83 -0.98 0.97
C ARG A 175 -24.56 -0.63 2.27
N MET A 176 -25.22 0.52 2.33
CA MET A 176 -25.97 0.94 3.52
C MET A 176 -27.13 -0.01 3.83
N LEU A 177 -27.91 -0.41 2.82
CA LEU A 177 -29.00 -1.38 2.99
C LEU A 177 -28.47 -2.75 3.43
N LYS A 178 -27.35 -3.22 2.86
CA LYS A 178 -26.69 -4.46 3.30
C LYS A 178 -26.32 -4.40 4.79
N HIS A 179 -25.72 -3.29 5.25
CA HIS A 179 -25.41 -3.11 6.65
C HIS A 179 -26.67 -3.04 7.53
N LEU A 180 -27.70 -2.30 7.10
CA LEU A 180 -28.98 -2.21 7.81
C LEU A 180 -29.59 -3.60 8.03
N TYR A 181 -29.72 -4.40 6.96
CA TYR A 181 -30.31 -5.73 7.07
C TYR A 181 -29.43 -6.70 7.86
N SER A 182 -28.10 -6.62 7.77
CA SER A 182 -27.22 -7.42 8.64
C SER A 182 -27.46 -7.15 10.13
N MET A 183 -27.77 -5.90 10.50
CA MET A 183 -28.11 -5.55 11.89
C MET A 183 -29.52 -6.01 12.26
N VAL A 184 -30.47 -5.92 11.32
CA VAL A 184 -31.83 -6.45 11.52
C VAL A 184 -31.77 -7.95 11.82
N ASP A 185 -31.05 -8.72 11.00
CA ASP A 185 -30.92 -10.17 11.12
C ASP A 185 -30.23 -10.56 12.44
N LEU A 186 -29.19 -9.82 12.83
CA LEU A 186 -28.48 -10.04 14.08
C LEU A 186 -29.40 -9.91 15.31
N TYR A 187 -30.32 -8.94 15.30
CA TYR A 187 -31.18 -8.66 16.45
C TYR A 187 -32.55 -9.34 16.39
N ASP A 188 -33.01 -9.78 15.22
CA ASP A 188 -34.38 -10.29 15.02
C ASP A 188 -34.80 -11.38 16.04
N PRO A 189 -33.95 -12.38 16.37
CA PRO A 189 -34.29 -13.42 17.34
C PRO A 189 -34.67 -12.87 18.73
N GLU A 190 -34.13 -11.70 19.11
CA GLU A 190 -34.32 -11.08 20.41
C GLU A 190 -35.48 -10.07 20.45
N ILE A 191 -35.96 -9.63 19.30
CA ILE A 191 -36.93 -8.52 19.21
C ILE A 191 -38.24 -8.87 19.88
N SER A 192 -38.77 -10.08 19.70
CA SER A 192 -40.04 -10.49 20.32
C SER A 192 -40.00 -10.38 21.85
N ARG A 193 -38.88 -10.80 22.46
CA ARG A 193 -38.63 -10.66 23.90
C ARG A 193 -38.49 -9.19 24.31
N HIS A 194 -37.77 -8.39 23.52
CA HIS A 194 -37.59 -6.97 23.77
C HIS A 194 -38.92 -6.19 23.75
N LEU A 195 -39.75 -6.40 22.72
CA LEU A 195 -41.05 -5.77 22.58
C LEU A 195 -41.96 -6.10 23.77
N LYS A 196 -41.99 -7.38 24.19
CA LYS A 196 -42.75 -7.81 25.37
C LYS A 196 -42.25 -7.15 26.66
N LYS A 197 -40.93 -7.14 26.89
CA LYS A 197 -40.34 -6.57 28.12
C LYS A 197 -40.65 -5.09 28.31
N TRP A 198 -40.64 -4.31 27.22
CA TRP A 198 -40.81 -2.85 27.26
C TRP A 198 -42.20 -2.38 26.84
N ASN A 199 -43.14 -3.30 26.64
CA ASN A 199 -44.50 -3.00 26.17
C ASN A 199 -44.51 -2.15 24.88
N LEU A 200 -43.65 -2.53 23.91
CA LEU A 200 -43.49 -1.86 22.62
C LEU A 200 -44.22 -2.62 21.51
N SER A 201 -44.62 -1.90 20.45
CA SER A 201 -45.34 -2.51 19.32
C SER A 201 -44.41 -2.89 18.17
N LYS A 202 -44.69 -4.03 17.53
CA LYS A 202 -44.02 -4.42 16.27
C LYS A 202 -44.20 -3.37 15.18
N LYS A 203 -45.39 -2.76 15.09
CA LYS A 203 -45.68 -1.65 14.16
C LYS A 203 -44.69 -0.48 14.29
N ARG A 204 -44.27 -0.14 15.51
CA ARG A 204 -43.28 0.93 15.74
C ARG A 204 -41.89 0.54 15.22
N ARG A 205 -41.47 -0.70 15.43
CA ARG A 205 -40.22 -1.22 14.84
C ARG A 205 -40.28 -1.13 13.32
N ASP A 206 -41.33 -1.69 12.72
CA ASP A 206 -41.47 -1.75 11.26
C ASP A 206 -41.50 -0.35 10.63
N LEU A 207 -42.14 0.62 11.30
CA LEU A 207 -42.11 2.03 10.90
C LEU A 207 -40.69 2.61 10.89
N HIS A 208 -39.91 2.40 11.95
CA HIS A 208 -38.55 2.94 12.03
C HIS A 208 -37.60 2.25 11.04
N LEU A 209 -37.76 0.95 10.79
CA LEU A 209 -37.01 0.25 9.73
C LEU A 209 -37.31 0.87 8.35
N ALA A 210 -38.58 1.08 8.03
CA ALA A 210 -38.98 1.73 6.77
C ALA A 210 -38.46 3.17 6.64
N ILE A 211 -38.31 3.91 7.76
CA ILE A 211 -37.69 5.24 7.77
C ILE A 211 -36.20 5.14 7.45
N MET A 212 -35.46 4.22 8.09
CA MET A 212 -34.03 4.04 7.85
C MET A 212 -33.74 3.55 6.43
N GLU A 213 -34.53 2.60 5.91
CA GLU A 213 -34.44 2.14 4.53
C GLU A 213 -34.66 3.29 3.55
N ARG A 214 -35.72 4.10 3.75
CA ARG A 214 -36.00 5.27 2.92
C ARG A 214 -34.88 6.29 2.99
N PHE A 215 -34.30 6.50 4.18
CA PHE A 215 -33.16 7.40 4.34
C PHE A 215 -31.97 6.91 3.52
N ALA A 216 -31.58 5.64 3.66
CA ALA A 216 -30.48 5.05 2.89
C ALA A 216 -30.73 5.11 1.37
N LEU A 217 -31.96 4.86 0.92
CA LEU A 217 -32.35 4.90 -0.49
C LEU A 217 -32.32 6.30 -1.10
N ARG A 218 -32.66 7.34 -0.34
CA ARG A 218 -32.90 8.69 -0.89
C ARG A 218 -31.79 9.68 -0.56
N ARG A 219 -31.14 9.56 0.61
CA ARG A 219 -30.18 10.54 1.11
C ARG A 219 -29.03 10.82 0.15
N PRO A 220 -28.41 9.83 -0.53
CA PRO A 220 -27.28 10.10 -1.41
C PRO A 220 -27.59 11.13 -2.52
N ASP A 221 -28.72 11.00 -3.20
CA ASP A 221 -29.09 11.93 -4.28
C ASP A 221 -29.40 13.34 -3.76
N TYR A 222 -30.02 13.46 -2.57
CA TYR A 222 -30.18 14.77 -1.92
C TYR A 222 -28.85 15.38 -1.53
N MET A 223 -27.86 14.59 -1.10
CA MET A 223 -26.53 15.10 -0.78
C MET A 223 -25.79 15.60 -2.01
N TYR A 224 -25.93 14.94 -3.16
CA TYR A 224 -25.39 15.50 -4.40
C TYR A 224 -26.07 16.84 -4.75
N ASN A 225 -27.40 16.94 -4.63
CA ASN A 225 -28.09 18.21 -4.92
C ASN A 225 -27.64 19.32 -3.97
N ASP A 226 -27.61 19.05 -2.65
CA ASP A 226 -27.20 20.03 -1.64
C ASP A 226 -25.75 20.50 -1.86
N LEU A 227 -24.83 19.59 -2.21
CA LEU A 227 -23.44 19.94 -2.54
C LEU A 227 -23.35 20.81 -3.79
N SER A 228 -24.07 20.43 -4.85
CA SER A 228 -24.09 21.19 -6.11
C SER A 228 -24.64 22.60 -5.92
N GLU A 229 -25.76 22.74 -5.22
CA GLU A 229 -26.38 24.04 -4.94
C GLU A 229 -25.48 24.91 -4.05
N TYR A 230 -24.85 24.33 -3.03
CA TYR A 230 -24.04 25.09 -2.08
C TYR A 230 -22.70 25.56 -2.67
N PHE A 231 -22.05 24.75 -3.50
CA PHE A 231 -20.72 25.05 -4.04
C PHE A 231 -20.70 25.44 -5.53
N ASP A 232 -21.86 25.45 -6.21
CA ASP A 232 -21.99 25.65 -7.66
C ASP A 232 -21.10 24.66 -8.46
N LEU A 233 -21.38 23.36 -8.32
CA LEU A 233 -20.50 22.30 -8.86
C LEU A 233 -20.88 21.83 -10.28
N GLY A 234 -22.01 22.31 -10.82
CA GLY A 234 -22.51 21.88 -12.12
C GLY A 234 -23.10 20.47 -12.10
N ASP A 235 -23.22 19.88 -13.29
CA ASP A 235 -23.89 18.58 -13.44
C ASP A 235 -23.05 17.42 -12.90
N LEU A 236 -23.73 16.30 -12.60
CA LEU A 236 -23.08 15.04 -12.25
C LEU A 236 -22.63 14.30 -13.51
N LEU A 237 -21.35 13.95 -13.51
CA LEU A 237 -20.68 13.21 -14.55
C LEU A 237 -20.31 11.81 -14.08
N LYS A 238 -20.46 10.83 -14.96
CA LYS A 238 -20.04 9.45 -14.72
C LYS A 238 -18.53 9.31 -14.94
N VAL A 239 -17.81 8.87 -13.92
CA VAL A 239 -16.39 8.51 -13.96
C VAL A 239 -16.28 7.01 -13.82
N VAL A 240 -15.67 6.37 -14.81
CA VAL A 240 -15.36 4.95 -14.86
C VAL A 240 -13.86 4.79 -14.86
N ILE A 241 -13.35 3.96 -13.95
CA ILE A 241 -11.98 3.48 -13.99
C ILE A 241 -12.05 2.02 -14.41
N ALA A 242 -11.53 1.74 -15.60
CA ALA A 242 -11.53 0.41 -16.17
C ALA A 242 -10.56 -0.52 -15.40
N PRO A 243 -10.78 -1.86 -15.45
CA PRO A 243 -9.84 -2.80 -14.86
C PRO A 243 -8.40 -2.56 -15.36
N HIS A 244 -7.43 -2.71 -14.47
CA HIS A 244 -6.01 -2.59 -14.74
C HIS A 244 -5.25 -3.70 -14.03
N ASP A 245 -4.11 -4.08 -14.60
CA ASP A 245 -3.21 -5.10 -14.07
C ASP A 245 -1.81 -4.50 -13.86
N ASN A 246 -0.97 -5.17 -13.08
CA ASN A 246 0.45 -4.85 -12.90
C ASN A 246 0.75 -3.50 -12.20
N GLY A 247 -0.22 -2.98 -11.47
CA GLY A 247 -0.06 -1.83 -10.60
C GLY A 247 -1.35 -1.45 -9.89
N ASP A 248 -1.21 -0.64 -8.84
CA ASP A 248 -2.31 -0.07 -8.08
C ASP A 248 -2.67 1.33 -8.57
N LEU A 249 -3.89 1.75 -8.26
CA LEU A 249 -4.38 3.09 -8.56
C LEU A 249 -5.08 3.70 -7.34
N VAL A 250 -4.73 4.93 -7.02
CA VAL A 250 -5.37 5.72 -5.98
C VAL A 250 -6.11 6.91 -6.60
N LEU A 251 -7.42 6.99 -6.33
CA LEU A 251 -8.28 8.13 -6.66
C LEU A 251 -8.39 9.08 -5.47
N ASN A 252 -8.23 10.38 -5.73
CA ASN A 252 -8.36 11.48 -4.77
C ASN A 252 -7.55 11.29 -3.47
N GLN A 253 -6.40 10.62 -3.56
CA GLN A 253 -5.46 10.32 -2.45
C GLN A 253 -5.96 9.32 -1.40
N HIS A 254 -7.21 8.86 -1.47
CA HIS A 254 -7.83 8.09 -0.38
C HIS A 254 -8.59 6.85 -0.83
N LEU A 255 -8.85 6.70 -2.12
CA LEU A 255 -9.64 5.60 -2.64
C LEU A 255 -8.76 4.68 -3.49
N ASP A 256 -8.36 3.57 -2.90
CA ASP A 256 -7.68 2.49 -3.60
C ASP A 256 -8.66 1.79 -4.56
N ILE A 257 -8.31 1.74 -5.84
CA ILE A 257 -9.13 1.16 -6.89
C ILE A 257 -8.61 -0.25 -7.18
N VAL A 258 -9.17 -1.22 -6.46
CA VAL A 258 -8.80 -2.65 -6.59
C VAL A 258 -9.70 -3.40 -7.57
N GLU A 259 -10.93 -2.92 -7.73
CA GLU A 259 -11.94 -3.47 -8.63
C GLU A 259 -12.38 -2.38 -9.61
N PRO A 260 -12.94 -2.73 -10.78
CA PRO A 260 -13.51 -1.75 -11.70
C PRO A 260 -14.44 -0.78 -10.97
N PHE A 261 -14.12 0.51 -11.06
CA PHE A 261 -14.82 1.55 -10.32
C PHE A 261 -15.75 2.31 -11.24
N GLU A 262 -16.97 2.54 -10.77
CA GLU A 262 -17.94 3.43 -11.39
C GLU A 262 -18.50 4.37 -10.32
N GLY A 263 -18.31 5.68 -10.53
CA GLY A 263 -18.76 6.72 -9.62
C GLY A 263 -19.33 7.94 -10.34
N ARG A 264 -19.97 8.81 -9.56
CA ARG A 264 -20.49 10.11 -10.00
C ARG A 264 -19.68 11.22 -9.35
N TYR A 265 -19.16 12.13 -10.17
CA TYR A 265 -18.43 13.32 -9.74
C TYR A 265 -18.98 14.56 -10.44
N PHE A 266 -18.91 15.72 -9.81
CA PHE A 266 -19.41 16.96 -10.40
C PHE A 266 -18.48 17.49 -11.49
N GLN A 267 -19.06 18.04 -12.55
CA GLN A 267 -18.35 18.57 -13.71
C GLN A 267 -17.32 19.65 -13.35
N LYS A 268 -17.62 20.56 -12.42
CA LYS A 268 -16.68 21.64 -12.01
C LYS A 268 -15.66 21.22 -10.95
N THR A 269 -15.42 19.91 -10.80
CA THR A 269 -14.41 19.38 -9.87
C THR A 269 -13.18 18.85 -10.60
N LYS A 270 -12.10 18.72 -9.85
CA LYS A 270 -10.86 18.10 -10.31
C LYS A 270 -10.62 16.83 -9.51
N ILE A 271 -10.34 15.72 -10.18
CA ILE A 271 -9.95 14.47 -9.53
C ILE A 271 -8.45 14.26 -9.63
N ARG A 272 -7.85 13.60 -8.62
CA ARG A 272 -6.44 13.20 -8.65
C ARG A 272 -6.34 11.70 -8.88
N LEU A 273 -5.47 11.27 -9.80
CA LEU A 273 -5.20 9.87 -10.08
C LEU A 273 -3.71 9.59 -9.90
N GLN A 274 -3.38 8.53 -9.17
CA GLN A 274 -2.01 8.14 -8.86
C GLN A 274 -1.84 6.65 -9.14
N ALA A 275 -1.08 6.34 -10.19
CA ALA A 275 -0.73 4.97 -10.56
C ALA A 275 0.60 4.57 -9.89
N TYR A 276 0.64 3.35 -9.35
CA TYR A 276 1.78 2.76 -8.65
C TYR A 276 2.09 1.40 -9.28
N PRO A 277 3.12 1.29 -10.15
CA PRO A 277 3.45 0.02 -10.79
C PRO A 277 3.90 -1.02 -9.77
N TYR A 278 3.60 -2.29 -10.02
CA TYR A 278 4.24 -3.40 -9.32
C TYR A 278 5.69 -3.59 -9.79
N TYR A 279 6.52 -4.23 -8.97
CA TYR A 279 7.89 -4.58 -9.36
C TYR A 279 7.91 -5.39 -10.66
N GLY A 280 8.89 -5.08 -11.51
CA GLY A 280 9.00 -5.61 -12.88
C GLY A 280 8.13 -4.88 -13.91
N PHE A 281 7.42 -3.83 -13.51
CA PHE A 281 6.64 -2.96 -14.38
C PHE A 281 6.93 -1.49 -14.14
N ARG A 282 6.56 -0.66 -15.10
CA ARG A 282 6.55 0.80 -14.96
C ARG A 282 5.27 1.38 -15.52
N PHE A 283 4.89 2.53 -15.01
CA PHE A 283 3.80 3.30 -15.59
C PHE A 283 4.19 3.78 -17.00
N SER A 284 3.35 3.49 -17.99
CA SER A 284 3.54 3.89 -19.38
C SER A 284 2.76 5.18 -19.68
N HIS A 285 1.43 5.11 -19.60
CA HIS A 285 0.53 6.24 -19.89
C HIS A 285 -0.89 6.01 -19.38
N TRP A 286 -1.74 7.04 -19.49
CA TRP A 286 -3.18 6.95 -19.27
C TRP A 286 -3.93 6.77 -20.58
N GLU A 287 -4.83 5.78 -20.65
CA GLU A 287 -5.82 5.67 -21.72
C GLU A 287 -7.13 6.39 -21.33
N GLY A 288 -7.82 6.94 -22.33
CA GLY A 288 -9.10 7.63 -22.14
C GLY A 288 -8.98 9.14 -21.90
N LEU A 289 -7.75 9.66 -21.88
CA LEU A 289 -7.47 11.09 -21.92
C LEU A 289 -7.10 11.53 -23.35
N PRO A 290 -7.40 12.79 -23.74
CA PRO A 290 -7.14 13.28 -25.09
C PRO A 290 -5.63 13.43 -25.40
N GLU A 291 -4.79 13.58 -24.39
CA GLU A 291 -3.35 13.73 -24.51
C GLU A 291 -2.64 12.45 -24.04
N HIS A 292 -1.49 12.15 -24.64
CA HIS A 292 -0.63 11.05 -24.20
C HIS A 292 0.18 11.50 -22.96
N ILE A 293 -0.34 11.18 -21.77
CA ILE A 293 0.20 11.61 -20.49
C ILE A 293 1.01 10.48 -19.86
N THR A 294 2.30 10.71 -19.62
CA THR A 294 3.26 9.74 -19.04
C THR A 294 3.54 9.98 -17.56
N GLN A 295 2.97 11.03 -16.97
CA GLN A 295 3.03 11.27 -15.54
C GLN A 295 2.08 10.30 -14.82
N HIS A 296 2.62 9.53 -13.87
CA HIS A 296 1.83 8.56 -13.08
C HIS A 296 0.93 9.23 -12.01
N ASN A 297 1.16 10.51 -11.69
CA ASN A 297 0.33 11.31 -10.78
C ASN A 297 -0.22 12.53 -11.51
N ILE A 298 -1.53 12.55 -11.73
CA ILE A 298 -2.19 13.58 -12.54
C ILE A 298 -3.40 14.16 -11.83
N VAL A 299 -3.77 15.38 -12.23
CA VAL A 299 -5.03 16.03 -11.85
C VAL A 299 -5.85 16.25 -13.10
N VAL A 300 -7.06 15.68 -13.14
CA VAL A 300 -7.97 15.77 -14.29
C VAL A 300 -9.10 16.73 -13.94
N SER A 301 -9.26 17.81 -14.71
CA SER A 301 -10.43 18.68 -14.63
C SER A 301 -11.59 18.04 -15.38
N LEU A 302 -12.73 17.85 -14.71
CA LEU A 302 -13.89 17.18 -15.29
C LEU A 302 -14.74 18.11 -16.19
N GLU A 303 -14.47 19.42 -16.20
CA GLU A 303 -15.29 20.41 -16.89
C GLU A 303 -15.44 20.17 -18.39
N LYS A 304 -14.44 19.53 -18.99
CA LYS A 304 -14.33 19.28 -20.43
C LYS A 304 -14.97 17.96 -20.88
N TYR A 305 -15.56 17.21 -19.97
CA TYR A 305 -16.08 15.87 -20.24
C TYR A 305 -17.61 15.85 -20.04
N ASP A 306 -18.29 14.99 -20.79
CA ASP A 306 -19.69 14.57 -20.51
C ASP A 306 -19.72 13.25 -19.73
N SER A 307 -18.70 12.42 -19.93
CA SER A 307 -18.35 11.23 -19.13
C SER A 307 -16.86 10.98 -19.25
N LEU A 308 -16.26 10.33 -18.24
CA LEU A 308 -14.84 9.98 -18.24
C LEU A 308 -14.71 8.48 -18.03
N SER A 309 -14.03 7.81 -18.97
CA SER A 309 -13.59 6.42 -18.81
C SER A 309 -12.08 6.40 -18.95
N ILE A 310 -11.37 6.00 -17.89
CA ILE A 310 -9.90 6.10 -17.81
C ILE A 310 -9.29 4.79 -17.34
N ARG A 311 -8.05 4.53 -17.78
CA ARG A 311 -7.27 3.34 -17.38
C ARG A 311 -5.78 3.66 -17.31
N PRO A 312 -5.06 3.32 -16.22
CA PRO A 312 -3.61 3.34 -16.23
C PRO A 312 -3.06 2.15 -17.05
N VAL A 313 -2.01 2.40 -17.83
CA VAL A 313 -1.29 1.37 -18.59
C VAL A 313 0.08 1.19 -17.97
N PHE A 314 0.38 -0.05 -17.59
CA PHE A 314 1.68 -0.47 -17.10
C PHE A 314 2.33 -1.39 -18.13
N GLU A 315 3.64 -1.27 -18.30
CA GLU A 315 4.42 -2.08 -19.24
C GLU A 315 5.60 -2.75 -18.51
N PRO A 316 6.07 -3.93 -18.99
CA PRO A 316 7.23 -4.58 -18.40
C PRO A 316 8.43 -3.63 -18.31
N TYR A 317 9.10 -3.65 -17.17
CA TYR A 317 10.27 -2.85 -16.87
C TYR A 317 11.40 -3.75 -16.43
N THR A 318 12.36 -3.96 -17.32
CA THR A 318 13.53 -4.81 -17.09
C THR A 318 14.79 -3.95 -17.03
N HIS A 319 15.69 -4.27 -16.11
CA HIS A 319 16.96 -3.57 -15.99
C HIS A 319 17.88 -3.88 -17.19
N SER A 320 18.82 -3.00 -17.51
CA SER A 320 19.77 -3.25 -18.61
C SER A 320 20.71 -4.43 -18.36
N ILE A 321 20.91 -4.81 -17.09
CA ILE A 321 21.78 -5.91 -16.63
C ILE A 321 21.05 -7.26 -16.51
N THR A 322 19.77 -7.35 -16.86
CA THR A 322 19.00 -8.61 -16.79
C THR A 322 19.75 -9.75 -17.47
N GLY A 323 19.81 -10.90 -16.79
CA GLY A 323 20.58 -12.07 -17.23
C GLY A 323 22.10 -11.95 -17.05
N ARG A 324 22.59 -10.87 -16.43
CA ARG A 324 24.02 -10.66 -16.14
C ARG A 324 24.34 -10.45 -14.66
N VAL A 325 23.40 -9.98 -13.87
CA VAL A 325 23.42 -10.15 -12.41
C VAL A 325 22.30 -11.11 -12.06
N ILE A 326 22.66 -12.28 -11.54
CA ILE A 326 21.76 -13.42 -11.43
C ILE A 326 21.83 -14.04 -10.04
N PHE A 327 20.78 -14.76 -9.65
CA PHE A 327 20.87 -15.75 -8.59
C PHE A 327 21.72 -16.93 -9.05
N ASN A 328 22.72 -17.31 -8.26
CA ASN A 328 23.68 -18.37 -8.63
C ASN A 328 23.54 -19.62 -7.75
N GLU A 329 23.35 -19.42 -6.44
CA GLU A 329 23.21 -20.51 -5.48
C GLU A 329 22.22 -20.12 -4.37
N ILE A 330 21.43 -21.09 -3.89
CA ILE A 330 20.45 -20.88 -2.82
C ILE A 330 20.56 -22.01 -1.82
N ASN A 331 20.55 -21.65 -0.53
CA ASN A 331 20.31 -22.57 0.56
C ASN A 331 18.98 -22.24 1.23
N ALA A 332 17.99 -23.12 1.02
CA ALA A 332 16.63 -22.97 1.54
C ALA A 332 16.38 -23.69 2.87
N TYR A 333 17.41 -24.33 3.42
CA TYR A 333 17.30 -25.07 4.67
C TYR A 333 18.66 -25.33 5.31
N SER A 334 18.98 -24.55 6.34
CA SER A 334 20.12 -24.87 7.21
C SER A 334 19.87 -24.50 8.66
N GLN A 335 19.83 -25.52 9.53
CA GLN A 335 19.72 -25.33 10.98
C GLN A 335 20.96 -24.65 11.58
N ASP A 336 22.11 -24.75 10.92
CA ASP A 336 23.40 -24.30 11.46
C ASP A 336 23.72 -22.83 11.14
N ILE A 337 23.30 -22.35 9.95
CA ILE A 337 23.74 -21.05 9.40
C ILE A 337 22.60 -20.16 8.90
N GLY A 338 21.35 -20.65 8.98
CA GLY A 338 20.20 -19.98 8.38
C GLY A 338 20.20 -20.07 6.85
N ASP A 339 19.14 -19.53 6.26
CA ASP A 339 18.95 -19.52 4.82
C ASP A 339 19.81 -18.43 4.17
N TRP A 340 20.20 -18.66 2.92
CA TRP A 340 20.96 -17.69 2.15
C TRP A 340 20.75 -17.84 0.65
N VAL A 341 20.97 -16.75 -0.06
CA VAL A 341 20.98 -16.69 -1.52
C VAL A 341 22.24 -15.97 -1.98
N GLU A 342 22.81 -16.40 -3.09
CA GLU A 342 23.98 -15.79 -3.70
C GLU A 342 23.63 -15.16 -5.04
N ILE A 343 24.10 -13.94 -5.21
CA ILE A 343 24.01 -13.14 -6.42
C ILE A 343 25.39 -13.14 -7.08
N PHE A 344 25.43 -13.36 -8.39
CA PHE A 344 26.66 -13.40 -9.19
C PHE A 344 26.61 -12.38 -10.33
N ASN A 345 27.69 -11.60 -10.47
CA ASN A 345 27.86 -10.69 -11.61
C ASN A 345 28.65 -11.36 -12.73
N THR A 346 27.94 -11.85 -13.75
CA THR A 346 28.54 -12.44 -14.97
C THR A 346 28.94 -11.38 -15.99
N SER A 347 28.62 -10.11 -15.76
CA SER A 347 28.96 -9.02 -16.67
C SER A 347 30.45 -8.65 -16.60
N ASN A 348 30.87 -7.78 -17.53
CA ASN A 348 32.21 -7.20 -17.55
C ASN A 348 32.26 -5.79 -16.94
N GLU A 349 31.20 -5.36 -16.25
CA GLU A 349 31.08 -4.04 -15.62
C GLU A 349 30.87 -4.14 -14.10
N ILE A 350 31.30 -3.11 -13.37
CA ILE A 350 30.98 -2.97 -11.94
C ILE A 350 29.52 -2.55 -11.85
N VAL A 351 28.71 -3.27 -11.08
CA VAL A 351 27.28 -2.99 -10.93
C VAL A 351 27.02 -2.42 -9.54
N ASP A 352 26.36 -1.26 -9.49
CA ASP A 352 25.82 -0.71 -8.25
C ASP A 352 24.50 -1.43 -7.93
N ILE A 353 24.49 -2.15 -6.80
CA ILE A 353 23.30 -2.87 -6.32
C ILE A 353 22.73 -2.23 -5.05
N GLY A 354 23.12 -0.98 -4.75
CA GLY A 354 22.59 -0.23 -3.62
C GLY A 354 21.08 -0.02 -3.72
N ASN A 355 20.36 -0.34 -2.63
CA ASN A 355 18.91 -0.29 -2.53
C ASN A 355 18.15 -1.18 -3.52
N TRP A 356 18.83 -2.07 -4.24
CA TRP A 356 18.16 -3.13 -4.99
C TRP A 356 17.35 -4.01 -4.04
N ILE A 357 16.30 -4.61 -4.57
CA ILE A 357 15.24 -5.24 -3.80
C ILE A 357 15.26 -6.74 -4.02
N ILE A 358 15.41 -7.50 -2.94
CA ILE A 358 15.15 -8.94 -2.91
C ILE A 358 13.79 -9.14 -2.27
N THR A 359 12.91 -9.87 -2.94
CA THR A 359 11.54 -10.08 -2.45
C THR A 359 11.08 -11.50 -2.71
N ASP A 360 10.32 -12.04 -1.76
CA ASP A 360 9.46 -13.20 -1.98
C ASP A 360 8.01 -12.74 -2.26
N LEU A 361 7.02 -13.64 -2.18
CA LEU A 361 5.62 -13.26 -2.39
C LEU A 361 5.01 -12.35 -1.31
N ARG A 362 5.70 -12.06 -0.20
CA ARG A 362 5.16 -11.40 1.00
C ARG A 362 6.09 -10.39 1.67
N ASN A 363 7.38 -10.49 1.44
CA ASN A 363 8.43 -9.81 2.16
C ASN A 363 9.36 -9.11 1.17
N GLU A 364 9.95 -8.02 1.63
CA GLU A 364 10.88 -7.18 0.88
C GLU A 364 12.14 -6.93 1.71
N TYR A 365 13.28 -6.93 1.03
CA TYR A 365 14.57 -6.61 1.61
C TYR A 365 15.40 -5.73 0.66
N HIS A 366 15.71 -4.51 1.10
CA HIS A 366 16.59 -3.61 0.37
C HIS A 366 18.06 -3.88 0.71
N LEU A 367 18.88 -4.07 -0.32
CA LEU A 367 20.31 -4.22 -0.18
C LEU A 367 20.95 -2.91 0.29
N PRO A 368 21.98 -2.97 1.16
CA PRO A 368 22.74 -1.80 1.53
C PRO A 368 23.49 -1.24 0.30
N ASN A 369 23.91 0.02 0.37
CA ASN A 369 24.74 0.63 -0.69
C ASN A 369 26.02 -0.19 -0.89
N MET A 370 26.17 -0.83 -2.05
CA MET A 370 27.32 -1.65 -2.39
C MET A 370 27.46 -1.86 -3.90
N PHE A 371 28.65 -2.30 -4.31
CA PHE A 371 28.96 -2.65 -5.69
C PHE A 371 29.37 -4.12 -5.79
N ILE A 372 29.15 -4.73 -6.94
CA ILE A 372 29.64 -6.06 -7.28
C ILE A 372 30.54 -5.96 -8.52
N ASN A 373 31.83 -6.33 -8.39
CA ASN A 373 32.76 -6.28 -9.51
C ASN A 373 32.48 -7.42 -10.53
N PRO A 374 33.01 -7.34 -11.75
CA PRO A 374 32.95 -8.44 -12.72
C PRO A 374 33.48 -9.76 -12.13
N GLY A 375 32.66 -10.82 -12.17
CA GLY A 375 33.03 -12.13 -11.67
C GLY A 375 32.99 -12.27 -10.14
N GLU A 376 32.50 -11.27 -9.41
CA GLU A 376 32.28 -11.37 -7.96
C GLU A 376 30.89 -11.93 -7.62
N TYR A 377 30.82 -12.49 -6.41
CA TYR A 377 29.62 -13.01 -5.79
C TYR A 377 29.25 -12.16 -4.57
N VAL A 378 27.97 -12.11 -4.24
CA VAL A 378 27.44 -11.50 -3.02
C VAL A 378 26.51 -12.50 -2.37
N VAL A 379 26.77 -12.85 -1.12
CA VAL A 379 25.92 -13.73 -0.32
C VAL A 379 24.98 -12.87 0.53
N VAL A 380 23.68 -13.10 0.42
CA VAL A 380 22.65 -12.50 1.26
C VAL A 380 22.10 -13.57 2.20
N CYS A 381 22.35 -13.44 3.51
CA CYS A 381 21.98 -14.45 4.50
C CYS A 381 21.17 -13.92 5.68
N GLN A 382 20.45 -14.82 6.37
CA GLN A 382 19.69 -14.47 7.57
C GLN A 382 20.58 -14.01 8.72
N ASP A 383 21.65 -14.76 9.02
CA ASP A 383 22.56 -14.48 10.13
C ASP A 383 24.02 -14.42 9.64
N THR A 384 24.52 -13.20 9.46
CA THR A 384 25.91 -12.97 9.05
C THR A 384 26.94 -13.49 10.05
N THR A 385 26.60 -13.59 11.33
CA THR A 385 27.51 -14.06 12.38
C THR A 385 27.68 -15.57 12.31
N LEU A 386 26.57 -16.31 12.24
CA LEU A 386 26.61 -17.77 12.07
C LEU A 386 27.25 -18.16 10.74
N PHE A 387 26.89 -17.45 9.67
CA PHE A 387 27.45 -17.70 8.35
C PHE A 387 28.99 -17.54 8.33
N ARG A 388 29.50 -16.40 8.82
CA ARG A 388 30.96 -16.14 8.92
C ARG A 388 31.66 -17.17 9.79
N LYS A 389 31.06 -17.56 10.92
CA LYS A 389 31.63 -18.57 11.83
C LYS A 389 31.80 -19.93 11.14
N LYS A 390 30.89 -20.30 10.24
CA LYS A 390 30.92 -21.60 9.56
C LYS A 390 31.90 -21.63 8.40
N PHE A 391 31.92 -20.59 7.55
CA PHE A 391 32.74 -20.57 6.33
C PHE A 391 34.10 -19.88 6.52
N GLY A 392 34.35 -19.24 7.66
CA GLY A 392 35.70 -18.88 8.12
C GLY A 392 36.42 -17.79 7.34
N SER A 393 35.75 -17.06 6.44
CA SER A 393 36.38 -16.02 5.61
C SER A 393 35.87 -14.62 5.95
N THR A 394 36.81 -13.70 6.17
CA THR A 394 36.54 -12.25 6.26
C THR A 394 36.33 -11.59 4.90
N ASP A 395 36.65 -12.30 3.82
CA ASP A 395 36.76 -11.74 2.47
C ASP A 395 35.52 -12.02 1.60
N PHE A 396 34.46 -12.58 2.19
CA PHE A 396 33.20 -12.78 1.48
C PHE A 396 32.40 -11.47 1.50
N ASN A 397 31.88 -11.09 0.33
CA ASN A 397 30.87 -10.03 0.23
C ASN A 397 29.54 -10.55 0.80
N ILE A 398 29.43 -10.54 2.14
CA ILE A 398 28.24 -10.98 2.86
C ILE A 398 27.41 -9.77 3.26
N VAL A 399 26.17 -9.78 2.79
CA VAL A 399 25.07 -8.95 3.28
C VAL A 399 24.18 -9.84 4.13
N GLY A 400 23.50 -9.29 5.13
CA GLY A 400 22.49 -10.08 5.83
C GLY A 400 21.55 -9.27 6.69
N ASN A 401 20.93 -9.95 7.67
CA ASN A 401 19.63 -9.55 8.24
C ASN A 401 18.48 -9.71 7.24
N LEU A 402 18.55 -10.76 6.39
CA LEU A 402 17.38 -11.15 5.61
C LEU A 402 16.23 -11.47 6.60
N PRO A 403 15.12 -10.71 6.60
CA PRO A 403 14.14 -10.78 7.69
C PRO A 403 13.17 -11.96 7.55
N PHE A 404 13.32 -12.77 6.50
CA PHE A 404 12.46 -13.91 6.18
C PHE A 404 13.29 -15.15 5.82
N GLY A 405 12.65 -16.31 5.88
CA GLY A 405 13.23 -17.59 5.46
C GLY A 405 12.83 -17.97 4.05
N ILE A 406 13.61 -18.88 3.48
CA ILE A 406 13.42 -19.40 2.12
C ILE A 406 12.75 -20.77 2.26
N ASN A 407 11.62 -20.98 1.59
CA ASN A 407 10.84 -22.20 1.77
C ASN A 407 11.51 -23.42 1.12
N LYS A 408 11.92 -24.40 1.93
CA LYS A 408 12.59 -25.64 1.49
C LYS A 408 11.87 -26.51 0.44
N ARG A 409 10.61 -26.22 0.10
CA ARG A 409 9.83 -26.98 -0.88
C ARG A 409 9.46 -26.13 -2.09
N LYS A 410 8.82 -24.99 -1.84
CA LYS A 410 8.28 -24.13 -2.90
C LYS A 410 8.53 -22.68 -2.59
N GLU A 411 9.29 -22.02 -3.45
CA GLU A 411 9.66 -20.63 -3.28
C GLU A 411 9.65 -19.86 -4.61
N TYR A 412 9.40 -18.56 -4.50
CA TYR A 412 9.67 -17.57 -5.55
C TYR A 412 10.48 -16.43 -4.94
N ILE A 413 11.64 -16.14 -5.51
CA ILE A 413 12.46 -14.98 -5.12
C ILE A 413 12.77 -14.18 -6.38
N ALA A 414 12.63 -12.86 -6.28
CA ALA A 414 12.96 -11.94 -7.35
C ALA A 414 13.94 -10.87 -6.87
N LEU A 415 14.75 -10.39 -7.83
CA LEU A 415 15.69 -9.30 -7.70
C LEU A 415 15.27 -8.16 -8.61
N TYR A 416 15.07 -6.98 -8.03
CA TYR A 416 14.75 -5.75 -8.74
C TYR A 416 15.79 -4.67 -8.45
N ASP A 417 15.97 -3.72 -9.36
CA ASP A 417 16.77 -2.53 -9.09
C ASP A 417 16.04 -1.58 -8.11
N ALA A 418 16.69 -0.47 -7.73
CA ALA A 418 16.12 0.50 -6.80
C ALA A 418 14.85 1.23 -7.33
N ASP A 419 14.64 1.24 -8.65
CA ASP A 419 13.47 1.83 -9.31
C ASP A 419 12.39 0.79 -9.63
N GLY A 420 12.60 -0.48 -9.24
CA GLY A 420 11.68 -1.60 -9.44
C GLY A 420 11.80 -2.33 -10.78
N ALA A 421 12.84 -2.10 -11.57
CA ALA A 421 13.09 -2.83 -12.80
C ALA A 421 13.52 -4.27 -12.50
N SER A 422 12.93 -5.25 -13.19
CA SER A 422 13.27 -6.68 -13.05
C SER A 422 14.71 -6.93 -13.46
N VAL A 423 15.51 -7.50 -12.55
CA VAL A 423 16.89 -7.91 -12.82
C VAL A 423 16.95 -9.42 -13.04
N ASP A 424 16.46 -10.21 -12.09
CA ASP A 424 16.43 -11.66 -12.16
C ASP A 424 15.35 -12.25 -11.25
N SER A 425 14.98 -13.51 -11.48
CA SER A 425 14.04 -14.21 -10.61
C SER A 425 14.28 -15.71 -10.67
N LEU A 426 13.97 -16.38 -9.58
CA LEU A 426 14.03 -17.83 -9.47
C LEU A 426 12.71 -18.36 -8.89
N SER A 427 12.32 -19.55 -9.32
CA SER A 427 11.20 -20.26 -8.71
C SER A 427 11.46 -21.75 -8.69
N TYR A 428 11.03 -22.44 -7.63
CA TYR A 428 11.14 -23.89 -7.56
C TYR A 428 9.97 -24.51 -6.81
N ASP A 429 9.66 -25.76 -7.15
CA ASP A 429 8.72 -26.64 -6.45
C ASP A 429 9.33 -28.04 -6.46
N ILE A 430 9.96 -28.42 -5.35
CA ILE A 430 10.76 -29.65 -5.23
C ILE A 430 10.19 -30.57 -4.15
N GLU A 431 10.62 -31.84 -4.17
CA GLU A 431 10.27 -32.77 -3.10
C GLU A 431 10.89 -32.35 -1.76
N PRO A 432 10.23 -32.61 -0.61
CA PRO A 432 10.76 -32.27 0.70
C PRO A 432 12.10 -32.96 0.99
N ILE A 433 13.10 -32.16 1.37
CA ILE A 433 14.40 -32.63 1.82
C ILE A 433 14.53 -32.29 3.31
N ASP A 434 14.85 -33.30 4.13
CA ASP A 434 14.96 -33.16 5.60
C ASP A 434 16.42 -33.01 6.08
N SER A 435 17.32 -32.66 5.17
CA SER A 435 18.73 -32.34 5.43
C SER A 435 19.12 -31.06 4.70
N SER A 436 20.21 -30.40 5.11
CA SER A 436 20.69 -29.22 4.39
C SER A 436 21.06 -29.54 2.95
N PHE A 437 20.65 -28.65 2.05
CA PHE A 437 20.91 -28.74 0.62
C PHE A 437 21.06 -27.34 0.02
N THR A 438 21.67 -27.28 -1.17
CA THR A 438 21.65 -26.09 -2.02
C THR A 438 21.08 -26.40 -3.40
N LEU A 439 20.44 -25.40 -3.99
CA LEU A 439 20.12 -25.33 -5.40
C LEU A 439 21.25 -24.54 -6.08
N ASN A 440 21.90 -25.17 -7.07
CA ASN A 440 23.04 -24.61 -7.78
C ASN A 440 22.67 -24.43 -9.24
N LEU A 441 22.75 -23.21 -9.77
CA LEU A 441 22.57 -22.99 -11.20
C LEU A 441 23.68 -23.74 -11.97
N LEU A 442 23.31 -24.56 -12.96
CA LEU A 442 24.25 -25.42 -13.68
C LEU A 442 25.29 -24.60 -14.46
N LEU A 443 24.86 -23.56 -15.18
CA LEU A 443 25.72 -22.65 -15.91
C LEU A 443 25.18 -21.21 -15.82
N PRO A 444 26.04 -20.18 -15.67
CA PRO A 444 25.60 -18.80 -15.38
C PRO A 444 24.79 -18.09 -16.47
N HIS A 445 24.55 -18.72 -17.63
CA HIS A 445 23.79 -18.15 -18.74
C HIS A 445 22.45 -18.85 -18.96
N LEU A 446 22.10 -19.80 -18.08
CA LEU A 446 20.85 -20.52 -18.15
C LEU A 446 19.71 -19.69 -17.53
N ASP A 447 18.48 -20.08 -17.84
CA ASP A 447 17.28 -19.41 -17.35
C ASP A 447 16.99 -19.84 -15.90
N ASN A 448 17.05 -18.86 -15.00
CA ASN A 448 16.84 -19.08 -13.57
C ASN A 448 15.39 -19.43 -13.21
N SER A 449 14.44 -19.18 -14.12
CA SER A 449 13.04 -19.55 -13.95
C SER A 449 12.74 -21.03 -14.23
N ASP A 450 13.67 -21.76 -14.88
CA ASP A 450 13.53 -23.17 -15.20
C ASP A 450 14.31 -24.05 -14.21
N ILE A 451 13.58 -24.83 -13.41
CA ILE A 451 14.15 -25.71 -12.38
C ILE A 451 15.10 -26.77 -12.94
N GLU A 452 14.96 -27.15 -14.22
CA GLU A 452 15.86 -28.11 -14.86
C GLU A 452 17.28 -27.55 -15.06
N ASN A 453 17.44 -26.22 -14.96
CA ASN A 453 18.75 -25.55 -14.98
C ASN A 453 19.43 -25.55 -13.60
N TRP A 454 18.79 -26.06 -12.56
CA TRP A 454 19.31 -26.08 -11.20
C TRP A 454 19.59 -27.51 -10.73
N GLU A 455 20.74 -27.71 -10.09
CA GLU A 455 21.11 -28.97 -9.46
C GLU A 455 20.92 -28.90 -7.93
N ILE A 456 20.16 -29.84 -7.38
CA ILE A 456 20.04 -30.03 -5.94
C ILE A 456 21.27 -30.80 -5.43
N ARG A 457 22.02 -30.21 -4.50
CA ARG A 457 23.16 -30.87 -3.85
C ARG A 457 23.01 -30.92 -2.33
N PRO A 458 23.25 -32.07 -1.67
CA PRO A 458 23.34 -32.13 -0.22
C PRO A 458 24.51 -31.29 0.32
N GLY A 459 24.31 -30.64 1.45
CA GLY A 459 25.34 -29.87 2.15
C GLY A 459 25.01 -28.39 2.28
N LEU A 460 26.06 -27.58 2.46
CA LEU A 460 25.95 -26.15 2.76
C LEU A 460 26.34 -25.25 1.57
N GLY A 461 26.68 -25.85 0.42
CA GLY A 461 26.97 -25.11 -0.79
C GLY A 461 28.41 -24.66 -0.99
N THR A 462 28.61 -23.82 -2.00
CA THR A 462 29.88 -23.24 -2.43
C THR A 462 29.86 -21.71 -2.41
N PRO A 463 29.50 -21.06 -1.29
CA PRO A 463 29.37 -19.61 -1.25
C PRO A 463 30.68 -18.91 -1.62
N ASN A 464 30.54 -17.83 -2.38
CA ASN A 464 31.59 -17.00 -2.94
C ASN A 464 32.56 -17.76 -3.85
N ALA A 465 32.09 -18.81 -4.53
CA ALA A 465 32.87 -19.63 -5.46
C ALA A 465 32.00 -20.14 -6.62
N GLU A 466 32.64 -20.64 -7.67
CA GLU A 466 31.92 -21.26 -8.80
C GLU A 466 31.16 -22.51 -8.36
N ASN A 467 29.92 -22.65 -8.83
CA ASN A 467 29.11 -23.84 -8.64
C ASN A 467 29.85 -25.09 -9.15
N PRO A 468 29.69 -26.25 -8.49
CA PRO A 468 30.46 -27.45 -8.81
C PRO A 468 30.35 -27.91 -10.27
N TYR A 469 29.16 -27.83 -10.88
CA TYR A 469 28.98 -28.23 -12.28
C TYR A 469 29.79 -27.34 -13.24
N VAL A 470 29.82 -26.02 -13.00
CA VAL A 470 30.64 -25.06 -13.76
C VAL A 470 32.12 -25.42 -13.65
N LEU A 471 32.59 -25.69 -12.42
CA LEU A 471 33.97 -26.07 -12.15
C LEU A 471 34.34 -27.38 -12.87
N GLU A 472 33.49 -28.41 -12.74
CA GLU A 472 33.68 -29.71 -13.38
C GLU A 472 33.71 -29.59 -14.91
N SER A 473 32.78 -28.84 -15.50
CA SER A 473 32.71 -28.60 -16.94
C SER A 473 33.99 -27.94 -17.45
N ARG A 474 34.45 -26.88 -16.79
CA ARG A 474 35.69 -26.18 -17.12
C ARG A 474 36.94 -27.06 -16.99
N ILE A 475 37.00 -27.91 -15.97
CA ILE A 475 38.10 -28.88 -15.80
C ILE A 475 38.08 -29.90 -16.94
N ARG A 476 36.92 -30.45 -17.30
CA ARG A 476 36.76 -31.40 -18.42
C ARG A 476 37.16 -30.75 -19.75
N GLU A 477 36.77 -29.51 -20.01
CA GLU A 477 37.19 -28.78 -21.20
C GLU A 477 38.71 -28.59 -21.28
N LYS A 478 39.35 -28.17 -20.18
CA LYS A 478 40.82 -28.07 -20.11
C LYS A 478 41.47 -29.42 -20.35
N GLN A 479 40.98 -30.49 -19.74
CA GLN A 479 41.50 -31.85 -19.95
C GLN A 479 41.35 -32.30 -21.41
N MET A 480 40.20 -32.06 -22.03
CA MET A 480 39.98 -32.36 -23.45
C MET A 480 40.90 -31.56 -24.36
N MET A 481 41.13 -30.27 -24.05
CA MET A 481 42.08 -29.44 -24.77
C MET A 481 43.51 -30.00 -24.66
N TRP A 482 43.97 -30.36 -23.46
CA TRP A 482 45.28 -30.98 -23.25
C TRP A 482 45.40 -32.34 -23.95
N MET A 483 44.35 -33.15 -23.95
CA MET A 483 44.32 -34.43 -24.69
C MET A 483 44.43 -34.20 -26.19
N ARG A 484 43.71 -33.22 -26.77
CA ARG A 484 43.80 -32.88 -28.19
C ARG A 484 45.20 -32.36 -28.56
N SER A 485 45.72 -31.42 -27.80
CA SER A 485 47.07 -30.87 -28.00
C SER A 485 48.15 -31.93 -27.84
N GLY A 486 48.07 -32.76 -26.81
CA GLY A 486 48.98 -33.89 -26.58
C GLY A 486 48.94 -34.93 -27.69
N SER A 487 47.74 -35.24 -28.21
CA SER A 487 47.59 -36.15 -29.35
C SER A 487 48.22 -35.60 -30.63
N VAL A 488 48.05 -34.30 -30.91
CA VAL A 488 48.69 -33.62 -32.05
C VAL A 488 50.21 -33.59 -31.90
N ILE A 489 50.72 -33.20 -30.74
CA ILE A 489 52.17 -33.16 -30.46
C ILE A 489 52.77 -34.57 -30.58
N GLY A 490 52.12 -35.58 -29.98
CA GLY A 490 52.55 -36.98 -30.07
C GLY A 490 52.59 -37.48 -31.51
N PHE A 491 51.58 -37.15 -32.32
CA PHE A 491 51.55 -37.49 -33.74
C PHE A 491 52.70 -36.83 -34.52
N VAL A 492 53.01 -35.57 -34.24
CA VAL A 492 54.15 -34.85 -34.85
C VAL A 492 55.49 -35.49 -34.44
N PHE A 493 55.67 -35.87 -33.18
CA PHE A 493 56.89 -36.58 -32.74
C PHE A 493 57.04 -37.94 -33.40
N ILE A 494 55.95 -38.69 -33.56
CA ILE A 494 55.96 -39.97 -34.27
C ILE A 494 56.36 -39.77 -35.74
N LEU A 495 55.82 -38.76 -36.43
CA LEU A 495 56.21 -38.43 -37.81
C LEU A 495 57.69 -38.02 -37.92
N LEU A 496 58.18 -37.19 -36.99
CA LEU A 496 59.59 -36.79 -36.93
C LEU A 496 60.51 -37.98 -36.65
N PHE A 497 60.11 -38.87 -35.74
CA PHE A 497 60.86 -40.09 -35.45
C PHE A 497 60.89 -41.03 -36.66
N MET A 498 59.76 -41.23 -37.34
CA MET A 498 59.71 -42.00 -38.58
C MET A 498 60.60 -41.40 -39.67
N LEU A 499 60.60 -40.07 -39.85
CA LEU A 499 61.49 -39.38 -40.79
C LEU A 499 62.97 -39.55 -40.43
N LEU A 500 63.32 -39.46 -39.14
CA LEU A 500 64.69 -39.68 -38.66
C LEU A 500 65.13 -41.14 -38.84
N PHE A 501 64.24 -42.09 -38.57
CA PHE A 501 64.51 -43.52 -38.73
C PHE A 501 64.65 -43.90 -40.21
N HIS A 502 63.79 -43.34 -41.07
CA HIS A 502 63.88 -43.50 -42.52
C HIS A 502 65.21 -42.97 -43.08
N LYS A 503 65.62 -41.75 -42.70
CA LYS A 503 66.94 -41.19 -43.05
C LYS A 503 68.13 -42.01 -42.54
N ARG A 504 67.96 -42.77 -41.45
CA ARG A 504 69.01 -43.62 -40.89
C ARG A 504 69.10 -44.97 -41.63
N LEU A 505 67.98 -45.49 -42.09
CA LEU A 505 67.91 -46.68 -42.96
C LEU A 505 68.45 -46.40 -44.37
N GLU A 506 68.34 -45.19 -44.90
CA GLU A 506 68.96 -44.81 -46.18
C GLU A 506 70.50 -44.64 -46.11
N LYS A 507 71.08 -44.58 -44.90
CA LYS A 507 72.54 -44.43 -44.67
C LYS A 507 73.26 -45.72 -44.30
N LEU A 508 72.53 -46.82 -44.12
CA LEU A 508 73.03 -48.19 -43.95
C LEU A 508 72.86 -48.93 -45.28
#